data_AF-A0A6M5JAC1-F1
#
_entry.id   AF-A0A6M5JAC1-F1
#
_cell.length_a   1.000
_cell.length_b   1.000
_cell.length_c   1.000
_cell.angle_alpha   90.00
_cell.angle_beta   90.00
_cell.angle_gamma   90.00
#
_symmetry.space_group_name_H-M   'P 1'
#
loop_
_entity.id
_entity.type
_entity.pdbx_description
1 polymer ?
#
loop_
_entity_poly.entity_id
_entity_poly.type
_entity_poly.pdbx_seq_one_letter_code
_entity_poly.pdbx_strand_id
1 'polypeptide(L)'
;MRLFGKRAEASARPALVRAPQGILGGGLVAGAWPRSYEAQVAEAYLGNAIAQRAVRIVAEGAAGVPVYAATGPERGAGLIAPVLVETIAAQLLLHGGG
;
A
#
# COMPACT_ATOMS: atom_id res chain seq x y z
N MET A 1 14.69 -27.07 -13.53
CA MET A 1 14.87 -26.26 -12.29
C MET A 1 13.52 -25.68 -11.88
N ARG A 2 13.06 -25.91 -10.64
CA ARG A 2 11.77 -25.38 -10.14
C ARG A 2 12.01 -23.95 -9.62
N LEU A 3 11.74 -22.95 -10.45
CA LEU A 3 12.09 -21.54 -10.14
C LEU A 3 11.01 -20.77 -9.37
N PHE A 4 9.81 -21.35 -9.15
CA PHE A 4 8.74 -20.67 -8.44
C PHE A 4 8.04 -21.62 -7.47
N GLY A 5 8.12 -21.31 -6.17
CA GLY A 5 7.55 -22.15 -5.13
C GLY A 5 7.69 -21.64 -3.70
N LYS A 6 8.11 -20.40 -3.48
CA LYS A 6 8.09 -19.80 -2.13
C LYS A 6 6.89 -18.88 -2.06
N ARG A 7 5.83 -19.32 -1.37
CA ARG A 7 4.76 -18.42 -0.93
C ARG A 7 5.40 -17.32 -0.10
N ALA A 8 4.99 -16.07 -0.32
CA ALA A 8 5.40 -14.96 0.52
C ALA A 8 5.16 -15.34 2.00
N GLU A 9 6.17 -15.08 2.82
CA GLU A 9 6.09 -15.35 4.25
C GLU A 9 4.86 -14.65 4.84
N ALA A 10 4.14 -15.32 5.74
CA ALA A 10 2.90 -14.80 6.31
C ALA A 10 3.09 -13.45 7.04
N SER A 11 4.32 -13.13 7.44
CA SER A 11 4.78 -11.85 7.97
C SER A 11 4.57 -10.66 7.01
N ALA A 12 4.59 -10.91 5.70
CA ALA A 12 4.44 -9.87 4.67
C ALA A 12 2.98 -9.51 4.36
N ARG A 13 2.01 -10.21 4.95
CA ARG A 13 0.59 -9.90 4.79
C ARG A 13 0.12 -9.13 6.02
N PRO A 14 -0.56 -7.99 5.84
CA PRO A 14 -1.28 -7.35 6.93
C PRO A 14 -2.23 -8.37 7.55
N ALA A 15 -2.04 -8.68 8.82
CA ALA A 15 -2.87 -9.64 9.53
C ALA A 15 -4.25 -9.00 9.80
N LEU A 16 -5.18 -9.18 8.87
CA LEU A 16 -6.57 -8.70 9.00
C LEU A 16 -7.34 -9.41 10.13
N VAL A 17 -6.80 -10.51 10.68
CA VAL A 17 -7.42 -11.27 11.76
C VAL A 17 -6.51 -11.26 12.99
N ARG A 18 -7.00 -10.63 14.06
CA ARG A 18 -6.47 -10.76 15.42
C ARG A 18 -6.84 -12.13 15.95
N ALA A 19 -5.96 -13.13 15.81
CA ALA A 19 -6.03 -14.27 16.71
C ALA A 19 -5.81 -13.72 18.13
N PRO A 20 -6.70 -13.97 19.12
CA PRO A 20 -6.48 -13.54 20.49
C PRO A 20 -5.25 -14.28 21.01
N GLN A 21 -4.11 -13.59 20.95
CA GLN A 21 -2.88 -14.02 21.59
C GLN A 21 -3.12 -13.91 23.09
N GLY A 22 -3.62 -14.98 23.69
CA GLY A 22 -4.00 -15.00 25.10
C GLY A 22 -4.66 -16.26 25.65
N ILE A 23 -5.11 -17.22 24.83
CA ILE A 23 -5.85 -18.38 25.40
C ILE A 23 -4.95 -19.59 25.72
N LEU A 24 -3.77 -19.75 25.10
CA LEU A 24 -2.87 -20.87 25.38
C LEU A 24 -1.47 -20.36 25.69
N GLY A 25 -1.11 -20.46 26.96
CA GLY A 25 0.02 -19.79 27.61
C GLY A 25 1.40 -20.05 27.00
N GLY A 26 2.29 -19.07 27.19
CA GLY A 26 3.70 -19.20 26.91
C GLY A 26 4.29 -17.89 26.41
N GLY A 27 4.67 -17.01 27.34
CA GLY A 27 5.29 -15.73 27.03
C GLY A 27 6.54 -15.87 26.19
N LEU A 28 6.49 -15.28 25.00
CA LEU A 28 7.61 -14.63 24.34
C LEU A 28 7.06 -13.34 23.77
N VAL A 29 7.69 -12.23 24.11
CA VAL A 29 7.46 -10.93 23.49
C VAL A 29 7.91 -11.03 22.04
N ALA A 30 7.10 -11.67 21.19
CA ALA A 30 7.18 -11.48 19.75
C ALA A 30 6.81 -10.02 19.50
N GLY A 31 7.75 -9.25 18.95
CA GLY A 31 7.78 -7.80 18.92
C GLY A 31 6.40 -7.14 18.89
N ALA A 32 6.18 -6.19 19.79
CA ALA A 32 4.91 -5.50 19.96
C ALA A 32 4.40 -5.01 18.60
N TRP A 33 3.45 -5.75 18.01
CA TRP A 33 2.87 -5.43 16.72
C TRP A 33 2.35 -3.99 16.80
N PRO A 34 2.64 -3.12 15.82
CA PRO A 34 2.25 -1.74 15.93
C PRO A 34 0.75 -1.62 16.10
N ARG A 35 0.34 -1.01 17.22
CA ARG A 35 -1.07 -1.01 17.65
C ARG A 35 -1.93 -0.06 16.84
N SER A 36 -1.34 0.96 16.22
CA SER A 36 -2.05 1.93 15.38
C SER A 36 -1.87 1.61 13.90
N TYR A 37 -2.86 2.01 13.11
CA TYR A 37 -2.90 1.85 11.68
C TYR A 37 -1.68 2.50 11.00
N GLU A 38 -1.33 3.72 11.41
CA GLU A 38 -0.22 4.50 10.85
C GLU A 38 1.11 3.79 11.07
N ALA A 39 1.30 3.20 12.25
CA ALA A 39 2.53 2.48 12.58
C ALA A 39 2.65 1.17 11.79
N GLN A 40 1.54 0.50 11.48
CA GLN A 40 1.55 -0.68 10.60
C GLN A 40 1.87 -0.32 9.16
N VAL A 41 1.33 0.79 8.64
CA VAL A 41 1.66 1.28 7.29
C VAL A 41 3.13 1.69 7.21
N ALA A 42 3.63 2.40 8.23
CA ALA A 42 5.02 2.82 8.30
C ALA A 42 5.98 1.62 8.29
N GLU A 43 5.72 0.58 9.09
CA GLU A 43 6.53 -0.65 9.11
C GLU A 43 6.47 -1.38 7.76
N ALA A 44 5.27 -1.55 7.20
CA ALA A 44 5.07 -2.29 5.94
C ALA A 44 5.69 -1.59 4.72
N TYR A 45 5.79 -0.25 4.74
CA TYR A 45 6.26 0.55 3.61
C TYR A 45 7.70 1.06 3.77
N LEU A 46 8.04 1.72 4.88
CA LEU A 46 9.34 2.39 5.03
C LEU A 46 10.52 1.41 5.10
N GLY A 47 10.30 0.22 5.67
CA GLY A 47 11.32 -0.84 5.75
C GLY A 47 11.40 -1.76 4.53
N ASN A 48 10.54 -1.57 3.53
CA ASN A 48 10.36 -2.53 2.43
C ASN A 48 10.53 -1.86 1.06
N ALA A 49 11.73 -2.01 0.49
CA ALA A 49 12.05 -1.49 -0.84
C ALA A 49 11.16 -2.06 -1.95
N ILE A 50 10.64 -3.28 -1.81
CA ILE A 50 9.72 -3.88 -2.78
C ILE A 50 8.36 -3.18 -2.71
N ALA A 51 7.85 -2.92 -1.51
CA ALA A 51 6.62 -2.17 -1.31
C ALA A 51 6.74 -0.74 -1.87
N GLN A 52 7.84 -0.06 -1.57
CA GLN A 52 8.15 1.26 -2.13
C GLN A 52 8.15 1.25 -3.65
N ARG A 53 8.86 0.29 -4.26
CA ARG A 53 8.93 0.17 -5.70
C ARG A 53 7.58 -0.17 -6.32
N ALA A 54 6.81 -1.07 -5.71
CA ALA A 54 5.50 -1.45 -6.20
C ALA A 54 4.53 -0.26 -6.22
N VAL A 55 4.46 0.50 -5.11
CA VAL A 55 3.64 1.71 -5.03
C VAL A 55 4.08 2.73 -6.08
N ARG A 56 5.39 2.94 -6.23
CA ARG A 56 5.93 3.90 -7.20
C ARG A 56 5.58 3.53 -8.65
N ILE A 57 5.76 2.26 -9.04
CA ILE A 57 5.41 1.78 -10.39
C ILE A 57 3.94 2.04 -10.71
N VAL A 58 3.04 1.74 -9.76
CA VAL A 58 1.60 1.91 -9.97
C VAL A 58 1.22 3.40 -9.98
N ALA A 59 1.75 4.20 -9.07
CA ALA A 59 1.44 5.62 -8.97
C ALA A 59 1.97 6.42 -10.18
N GLU A 60 3.21 6.19 -10.59
CA GLU A 60 3.78 6.79 -11.81
C GLU A 60 3.04 6.29 -13.06
N GLY A 61 2.70 4.99 -13.10
CA GLY A 61 1.92 4.41 -14.19
C GLY A 61 0.54 5.07 -14.35
N ALA A 62 -0.15 5.34 -13.26
CA ALA A 62 -1.43 6.06 -13.27
C ALA A 62 -1.26 7.52 -13.71
N ALA A 63 -0.25 8.22 -13.20
CA ALA A 63 0.04 9.61 -13.54
C ALA A 63 0.47 9.81 -14.99
N GLY A 64 1.03 8.77 -15.62
CA GLY A 64 1.44 8.80 -17.03
C GLY A 64 0.29 8.70 -18.03
N VAL A 65 -0.95 8.43 -17.58
CA VAL A 65 -2.11 8.32 -18.47
C VAL A 65 -2.73 9.70 -18.69
N PRO A 66 -2.98 10.11 -19.96
CA PRO A 66 -3.65 11.36 -20.23
C PRO A 66 -5.10 11.35 -19.74
N VAL A 67 -5.53 12.46 -19.13
CA VAL A 67 -6.89 12.66 -18.63
C VAL A 67 -7.67 13.53 -19.61
N TYR A 68 -8.84 13.06 -20.02
CA TYR A 68 -9.72 13.76 -20.95
C TYR A 68 -11.06 14.09 -20.29
N ALA A 69 -11.60 15.28 -20.58
CA ALA A 69 -12.97 15.60 -20.21
C ALA A 69 -13.93 14.86 -21.14
N ALA A 70 -14.69 13.90 -20.62
CA ALA A 70 -15.69 13.18 -21.41
C ALA A 70 -16.88 14.09 -21.78
N THR A 71 -17.24 15.01 -20.89
CA THR A 71 -18.29 16.01 -21.07
C THR A 71 -17.87 17.31 -20.39
N GLY A 72 -18.34 18.46 -20.90
CA GLY A 72 -18.04 19.78 -20.33
C GLY A 72 -16.73 20.41 -20.83
N PRO A 73 -16.30 21.54 -20.22
CA PRO A 73 -15.16 22.31 -20.73
C PRO A 73 -13.83 21.58 -20.53
N GLU A 74 -13.04 21.46 -21.60
CA GLU A 74 -11.71 20.82 -21.58
C GLU A 74 -10.75 21.41 -20.54
N ARG A 75 -10.92 22.69 -20.19
CA ARG A 75 -10.13 23.38 -19.16
C ARG A 75 -10.19 22.66 -17.80
N GLY A 76 -11.27 21.94 -17.50
CA GLY A 76 -11.39 21.18 -16.26
C GLY A 76 -10.40 20.01 -16.18
N ALA A 77 -10.17 19.29 -17.29
CA ALA A 77 -9.18 18.22 -17.34
C ALA A 77 -7.75 18.76 -17.14
N GLY A 78 -7.49 19.99 -17.61
CA GLY A 78 -6.21 20.68 -17.42
C GLY A 78 -5.87 21.01 -15.96
N LEU A 79 -6.83 20.94 -15.04
CA LEU A 79 -6.58 21.08 -13.59
C LEU A 79 -5.99 19.81 -12.97
N ILE A 80 -6.12 18.66 -13.63
CA ILE A 80 -5.60 17.38 -13.14
C ILE A 80 -4.15 17.22 -13.59
N ALA A 81 -3.23 17.72 -12.76
CA ALA A 81 -1.80 17.55 -12.97
C ALA A 81 -1.37 16.09 -12.71
N PRO A 82 -0.35 15.56 -13.42
CA PRO A 82 0.17 14.21 -13.18
C PRO A 82 0.57 13.95 -11.71
N VAL A 83 1.18 14.94 -11.05
CA VAL A 83 1.57 14.84 -9.63
C VAL A 83 0.37 14.67 -8.69
N LEU A 84 -0.80 15.21 -9.05
CA LEU A 84 -2.02 15.03 -8.28
C LEU A 84 -2.50 13.57 -8.39
N VAL A 85 -2.51 13.02 -9.60
CA VAL A 85 -2.87 11.62 -9.86
C VAL A 85 -1.91 10.67 -9.14
N GLU A 86 -0.60 10.93 -9.20
CA GLU A 86 0.41 10.14 -8.50
C GLU A 86 0.17 10.15 -6.99
N THR A 87 -0.12 11.33 -6.42
CA THR A 87 -0.35 11.49 -4.98
C THR A 87 -1.61 10.75 -4.53
N ILE A 88 -2.72 10.91 -5.25
CA ILE A 88 -3.99 10.22 -4.93
C ILE A 88 -3.82 8.71 -5.08
N ALA A 89 -3.13 8.25 -6.14
CA ALA A 89 -2.85 6.83 -6.31
C ALA A 89 -2.02 6.26 -5.15
N ALA A 90 -0.98 6.98 -4.71
CA ALA A 90 -0.19 6.58 -3.54
C ALA A 90 -1.04 6.55 -2.25
N GLN A 91 -1.90 7.55 -2.03
CA GLN A 91 -2.82 7.58 -0.89
C GLN A 91 -3.80 6.39 -0.91
N LEU A 92 -4.42 6.09 -2.05
CA LEU A 92 -5.31 4.95 -2.19
C LEU A 92 -4.60 3.60 -1.97
N LEU A 93 -3.37 3.45 -2.45
CA LEU A 93 -2.60 2.22 -2.30
C LEU A 93 -2.13 1.98 -0.86
N LEU A 94 -1.76 3.04 -0.14
CA LEU A 94 -1.28 2.95 1.24
C LEU A 94 -2.41 2.95 2.25
N HIS A 95 -3.49 3.66 1.94
CA HIS A 95 -4.55 3.98 2.90
C HIS A 95 -5.95 3.54 2.55
N GLY A 96 -6.21 3.11 1.30
CA GLY A 96 -7.54 2.67 0.88
C GLY A 96 -8.60 3.78 0.84
N GLY A 97 -8.20 5.02 1.18
CA GLY A 97 -9.00 6.25 1.08
C GLY A 97 -8.17 7.33 0.38
N GLY A 98 -8.84 8.21 -0.35
CA GLY A 98 -8.25 9.30 -1.12
C GLY A 98 -9.20 10.48 -1.19
#